data_AF-A0AA96QC60-F1
#
_entry.id   AF-A0AA96QC60-F1
#
_cell.length_a   1.000
_cell.length_b   1.000
_cell.length_c   1.000
_cell.angle_alpha   90.00
_cell.angle_beta   90.00
_cell.angle_gamma   90.00
#
_symmetry.space_group_name_H-M   'P 1'
#
loop_
_entity.id
_entity.type
_entity.pdbx_description
1 polymer ?
#
loop_
_entity_poly.entity_id
_entity_poly.type
_entity_poly.pdbx_seq_one_letter_code
_entity_poly.pdbx_strand_id
1 'polypeptide(L)' 'MQTKKALTVNEASEYTGIGRNNLRKLITWQKIPVIRIGNKILIRSEVLDQFLKKNEGHNLKNKYEVIAV' A
#
# COMPACT_ATOMS: atom_id res chain seq x y z
N MET A 1 7.58 19.88 3.91
CA MET A 1 6.90 18.83 4.69
C MET A 1 7.82 17.61 4.73
N GLN A 2 8.18 17.12 5.91
CA GLN A 2 9.11 15.99 6.02
C GLN A 2 8.37 14.71 5.61
N THR A 3 8.66 14.20 4.41
CA THR A 3 8.07 12.94 3.93
C THR A 3 8.65 11.80 4.76
N LYS A 4 7.86 11.24 5.68
CA LYS A 4 8.26 10.03 6.40
C LYS A 4 8.58 8.95 5.37
N LYS A 5 9.76 8.32 5.48
CA LYS A 5 10.20 7.27 4.55
C LYS A 5 9.34 6.01 4.60
N ALA A 6 8.69 5.78 5.73
CA ALA A 6 7.78 4.66 5.94
C ALA A 6 6.53 5.13 6.69
N LEU A 7 5.39 4.63 6.23
CA LEU A 7 4.04 4.94 6.69
C LEU A 7 3.42 3.68 7.30
N THR A 8 2.70 3.84 8.40
CA THR A 8 1.80 2.80 8.91
C THR A 8 0.63 2.58 7.95
N VAL A 9 -0.14 1.49 8.13
CA VAL A 9 -1.35 1.25 7.33
C VAL A 9 -2.37 2.40 7.45
N ASN A 10 -2.43 3.06 8.60
CA ASN A 10 -3.33 4.20 8.80
C ASN A 10 -2.83 5.43 8.03
N GLU A 11 -1.55 5.77 8.18
CA GLU A 11 -0.94 6.88 7.44
C GLU A 11 -0.97 6.64 5.91
N ALA A 12 -0.76 5.39 5.47
CA ALA A 12 -0.90 5.03 4.06
C ALA A 12 -2.34 5.17 3.56
N SER A 13 -3.33 4.92 4.42
CA SER A 13 -4.74 5.13 4.09
C SER A 13 -5.06 6.62 3.92
N GLU A 14 -4.55 7.47 4.80
CA GLU A 14 -4.68 8.93 4.71
C GLU A 14 -3.91 9.49 3.50
N TYR A 15 -2.74 8.93 3.20
CA TYR A 15 -1.89 9.36 2.09
C TYR A 15 -2.48 9.00 0.72
N THR A 16 -2.96 7.76 0.56
CA THR A 16 -3.42 7.24 -0.74
C THR A 16 -4.93 7.38 -0.97
N GLY A 17 -5.71 7.64 0.09
CA GLY A 17 -7.17 7.58 0.06
C GLY A 17 -7.74 6.16 -0.01
N ILE A 18 -6.89 5.12 -0.07
CA ILE A 18 -7.35 3.71 -0.08
C ILE A 18 -7.77 3.33 1.34
N GLY A 19 -8.94 2.72 1.49
CA GLY A 19 -9.43 2.25 2.78
C GLY A 19 -8.49 1.20 3.43
N ARG A 20 -8.28 1.31 4.75
CA ARG A 20 -7.44 0.42 5.57
C ARG A 20 -7.63 -1.07 5.30
N ASN A 21 -8.87 -1.52 5.09
CA ASN A 21 -9.18 -2.93 4.82
C ASN A 21 -8.67 -3.39 3.45
N ASN A 22 -8.74 -2.53 2.43
CA ASN A 22 -8.21 -2.84 1.11
C ASN A 22 -6.68 -2.84 1.13
N LEU A 23 -6.04 -1.89 1.81
CA LEU A 23 -4.58 -1.92 2.03
C LEU A 23 -4.15 -3.24 2.67
N ARG A 24 -4.84 -3.70 3.72
CA ARG A 24 -4.56 -5.01 4.34
C ARG A 24 -4.72 -6.17 3.35
N LYS A 25 -5.77 -6.17 2.52
CA LYS A 25 -5.94 -7.20 1.47
C LYS A 25 -4.79 -7.19 0.46
N LEU A 26 -4.37 -6.02 -0.01
CA LEU A 26 -3.26 -5.86 -0.96
C LEU A 26 -1.94 -6.39 -0.37
N ILE A 27 -1.72 -6.15 0.93
CA ILE A 27 -0.57 -6.68 1.66
C ILE A 27 -0.68 -8.21 1.81
N THR A 28 -1.85 -8.74 2.16
CA THR A 28 -2.09 -10.20 2.25
C THR A 28 -1.90 -10.89 0.89
N TRP A 29 -2.26 -10.22 -0.20
CA TRP A 29 -2.03 -10.70 -1.56
C TRP A 29 -0.59 -10.53 -2.03
N GLN A 30 0.30 -10.00 -1.18
CA GLN A 30 1.72 -9.74 -1.48
C GLN A 30 1.92 -8.81 -2.69
N LYS A 31 0.96 -7.91 -2.95
CA LYS A 31 1.03 -6.92 -4.04
C LYS A 31 1.81 -5.66 -3.63
N ILE A 32 1.87 -5.39 -2.32
CA ILE A 32 2.60 -4.28 -1.73
C ILE A 32 3.66 -4.84 -0.78
N PRO A 33 4.94 -4.55 -0.99
CA PRO A 33 6.00 -4.96 -0.09
C PRO A 33 5.92 -4.15 1.21
N VAL A 34 6.04 -4.86 2.35
CA VAL A 34 5.91 -4.27 3.68
C VAL A 34 7.00 -4.73 4.63
N ILE A 35 7.29 -3.89 5.61
CA ILE A 35 8.18 -4.20 6.72
C ILE A 35 7.30 -4.49 7.95
N ARG A 36 7.44 -5.69 8.53
CA ARG A 36 6.70 -6.11 9.73
C ARG A 36 7.59 -5.97 10.97
N ILE A 37 7.08 -5.27 11.99
CA ILE A 37 7.76 -5.08 13.28
C ILE A 37 6.77 -5.46 14.38
N GLY A 38 6.85 -6.71 14.84
CA GLY A 38 5.81 -7.29 15.71
C GLY A 38 4.43 -7.17 15.05
N ASN A 39 3.49 -6.51 15.74
CA ASN A 39 2.14 -6.26 15.23
C ASN A 39 2.03 -5.02 14.33
N LYS A 40 3.11 -4.24 14.15
CA LYS A 40 3.12 -3.05 13.30
C LYS A 40 3.52 -3.42 11.87
N ILE A 41 2.84 -2.80 10.91
CA ILE A 41 3.14 -2.91 9.48
C ILE A 41 3.52 -1.52 8.98
N LEU A 42 4.70 -1.43 8.37
CA LEU A 42 5.22 -0.23 7.74
C LEU A 42 5.35 -0.45 6.23
N ILE A 43 4.96 0.57 5.47
CA ILE A 43 4.99 0.61 4.01
C ILE A 43 5.85 1.79 3.60
N ARG A 44 6.81 1.60 2.70
CA ARG A 44 7.61 2.71 2.21
C ARG A 44 6.75 3.64 1.35
N SER A 45 6.90 4.95 1.50
CA SER A 45 6.18 5.93 0.70
C SER A 45 6.46 5.77 -0.79
N GLU A 46 7.74 5.60 -1.17
CA GLU A 46 8.17 5.37 -2.55
C GLU A 46 7.49 4.15 -3.20
N VAL A 47 7.25 3.10 -2.41
CA VAL A 47 6.56 1.89 -2.88
C VAL A 47 5.08 2.18 -3.15
N LEU A 48 4.43 2.96 -2.28
CA LEU A 48 3.04 3.37 -2.48
C LEU A 48 2.91 4.23 -3.74
N ASP A 49 3.83 5.15 -3.99
CA ASP A 49 3.82 6.00 -5.19
C ASP A 49 3.96 5.17 -6.46
N GLN A 50 4.91 4.23 -6.47
CA GLN A 50 5.07 3.28 -7.59
C GLN A 50 3.84 2.39 -7.77
N PHE A 51 3.22 1.97 -6.66
CA PHE A 51 2.03 1.12 -6.69
C PHE A 51 0.83 1.85 -7.29
N LEU A 52 0.60 3.09 -6.88
CA LEU A 52 -0.45 3.93 -7.43
C LEU A 52 -0.24 4.13 -8.93
N LYS A 53 0.96 4.55 -9.34
CA LYS A 53 1.28 4.79 -10.75
C LYS A 53 1.11 3.55 -11.63
N LYS A 54 1.51 2.36 -11.14
CA LYS A 54 1.33 1.10 -11.89
C LYS A 54 -0.11 0.61 -11.97
N ASN A 55 -0.93 0.95 -10.99
CA ASN A 55 -2.32 0.47 -10.89
C ASN A 55 -3.35 1.55 -11.27
N GLU A 56 -2.92 2.66 -11.87
CA GLU A 56 -3.82 3.65 -12.46
C GLU A 56 -4.70 2.99 -13.52
N GLY A 57 -6.02 3.08 -13.35
CA GLY A 57 -7.02 2.45 -14.24
C GLY A 57 -7.33 0.98 -13.93
N HIS A 58 -6.70 0.36 -12.94
CA HIS A 58 -6.95 -1.04 -12.56
C HIS A 58 -7.91 -1.18 -11.37
N ASN A 59 -8.70 -2.26 -11.34
CA ASN A 59 -9.58 -2.52 -10.20
C ASN A 59 -8.81 -3.13 -9.02
N LEU A 60 -8.52 -2.32 -8.00
CA LEU A 60 -7.83 -2.73 -6.78
C LEU A 60 -8.57 -3.78 -5.94
N LYS A 61 -9.85 -4.04 -6.21
CA LYS A 61 -10.62 -5.12 -5.56
C LYS A 61 -10.38 -6.49 -6.23
N ASN A 62 -9.95 -6.52 -7.48
CA ASN A 62 -9.73 -7.77 -8.20
C ASN A 62 -8.25 -8.18 -8.10
N LYS A 63 -7.96 -9.22 -7.31
CA LYS A 63 -6.60 -9.73 -7.06
C LYS A 63 -5.78 -9.98 -8.34
N TYR A 64 -6.44 -10.37 -9.43
CA TYR A 64 -5.79 -10.72 -10.70
C TYR A 64 -5.46 -9.49 -11.56
N GLU A 65 -6.20 -8.40 -11.42
CA GLU A 65 -5.94 -7.15 -12.14
C GLU A 65 -4.88 -6.28 -11.45
N VAL A 66 -4.67 -6.47 -10.14
CA VAL A 66 -3.67 -5.71 -9.39
C VAL A 66 -2.26 -6.15 -9.77
N ILE A 67 -1.48 -5.18 -10.23
CA ILE A 67 -0.06 -5.32 -10.53
C ILE A 67 0.73 -5.13 -9.23
N ALA A 68 1.60 -6.10 -8.93
CA ALA A 68 2.49 -6.04 -7.77
C ALA A 68 3.65 -5.07 -8.02
N VAL A 69 4.13 -4.44 -6.94
CA VAL A 69 5.36 -3.62 -6.94
C VAL A 69 6.47 -4.34 -6.21
#